data_AF-A0A6L6WE83-F1
#
_entry.id   AF-A0A6L6WE83-F1
#
_cell.length_a   1.000
_cell.length_b   1.000
_cell.length_c   1.000
_cell.angle_alpha   90.00
_cell.angle_beta   90.00
_cell.angle_gamma   90.00
#
_symmetry.space_group_name_H-M   'P 1'
#
loop_
_entity.id
_entity.type
_entity.pdbx_description
1 polymer ?
#
loop_
_entity_poly.entity_id
_entity_poly.type
_entity_poly.pdbx_seq_one_letter_code
_entity_poly.pdbx_strand_id
1 'polypeptide(L)'
;MSQAISFFQRRRKQLALAASLYVILLILFHWQLPPVHVWLIAAFFSIIMNFTYMTEAYARQECLKLEVLVASVLILASVLGAAVWPLFVIAAIFGHGVWDIFKHYGAGVPFFSWYTLSCFAVDTLYSGALLVYWMEL
;
A
#
# COMPACT_ATOMS: atom_id res chain seq x y z
N MET A 1 1.84 -20.82 -22.96
CA MET A 1 1.76 -20.04 -21.70
C MET A 1 0.30 -19.72 -21.47
N SER A 2 -0.32 -20.31 -20.45
CA SER A 2 -1.73 -20.08 -20.13
C SER A 2 -1.90 -18.60 -19.74
N GLN A 3 -2.74 -17.85 -20.46
CA GLN A 3 -3.11 -16.49 -20.08
C GLN A 3 -4.01 -16.57 -18.85
N ALA A 4 -3.42 -16.68 -17.67
CA ALA A 4 -4.13 -16.42 -16.42
C ALA A 4 -4.55 -14.93 -16.43
N ILE A 5 -5.82 -14.69 -16.77
CA ILE A 5 -6.43 -13.36 -16.75
C ILE A 5 -6.26 -12.81 -15.33
N SER A 6 -5.61 -11.65 -15.19
CA SER A 6 -5.42 -11.01 -13.87
C SER A 6 -6.78 -10.81 -13.19
N PHE A 7 -6.86 -11.10 -11.89
CA PHE A 7 -8.08 -10.91 -11.11
C PHE A 7 -8.51 -9.44 -11.16
N PHE A 8 -7.54 -8.53 -11.01
CA PHE A 8 -7.77 -7.11 -11.20
C PHE A 8 -7.96 -6.67 -12.66
N GLN A 9 -7.44 -7.39 -13.67
CA GLN A 9 -7.78 -7.09 -15.07
C GLN A 9 -9.27 -7.27 -15.34
N ARG A 10 -9.87 -8.35 -14.85
CA ARG A 10 -11.31 -8.58 -14.95
C ARG A 10 -12.12 -7.57 -14.15
N ARG A 11 -11.53 -6.99 -13.10
CA ARG A 11 -12.19 -6.10 -12.12
C ARG A 11 -11.64 -4.68 -12.12
N ARG A 12 -11.09 -4.19 -13.24
CA ARG A 12 -10.41 -2.88 -13.31
C ARG A 12 -11.24 -1.73 -12.73
N LYS A 13 -12.55 -1.67 -13.03
CA LYS A 13 -13.45 -0.65 -12.49
C LYS A 13 -13.60 -0.74 -10.97
N GLN A 14 -13.67 -1.96 -10.43
CA GLN A 14 -13.77 -2.19 -8.98
C GLN A 14 -12.46 -1.82 -8.28
N LEU A 15 -11.30 -2.16 -8.88
CA LEU A 15 -10.00 -1.75 -8.36
C LEU A 15 -9.88 -0.23 -8.32
N ALA A 16 -10.24 0.46 -9.41
CA ALA A 16 -10.21 1.92 -9.46
C ALA A 16 -11.13 2.54 -8.41
N LEU A 17 -12.38 2.04 -8.28
CA LEU A 17 -13.31 2.52 -7.28
C LEU A 17 -12.78 2.29 -5.85
N ALA A 18 -12.25 1.11 -5.56
CA ALA A 18 -11.69 0.78 -4.26
C ALA A 18 -10.47 1.65 -3.92
N ALA A 19 -9.58 1.88 -4.89
CA ALA A 19 -8.42 2.75 -4.74
C ALA A 19 -8.83 4.22 -4.50
N SER A 20 -9.80 4.74 -5.27
CA SER A 20 -10.34 6.08 -5.04
C SER A 20 -10.99 6.21 -3.66
N LEU A 21 -11.82 5.23 -3.27
CA LEU A 21 -12.47 5.21 -1.98
C LEU A 21 -11.44 5.14 -0.84
N TYR A 22 -10.39 4.34 -1.00
CA TYR A 22 -9.28 4.24 -0.06
C TYR A 22 -8.64 5.61 0.20
N VAL A 23 -8.28 6.36 -0.86
CA VAL A 23 -7.66 7.68 -0.72
C VAL A 23 -8.61 8.67 -0.04
N ILE A 24 -9.89 8.67 -0.42
CA ILE A 24 -10.91 9.54 0.19
C ILE A 24 -11.04 9.22 1.69
N LEU A 25 -11.15 7.94 2.05
CA LEU A 25 -11.26 7.53 3.45
C LEU A 25 -10.00 7.88 4.24
N LEU A 26 -8.80 7.71 3.66
CA LEU A 26 -7.55 8.10 4.30
C LEU A 26 -7.56 9.58 4.70
N ILE A 27 -7.97 10.45 3.78
CA ILE A 27 -8.08 11.90 4.00
C ILE A 27 -9.15 12.21 5.06
N LEU A 28 -10.33 11.60 4.94
CA LEU A 28 -11.44 11.83 5.88
C LEU A 28 -11.07 11.41 7.31
N PHE A 29 -10.36 10.28 7.47
CA PHE A 29 -9.95 9.80 8.80
C PHE A 29 -8.93 10.74 9.44
N HIS A 30 -7.95 11.25 8.68
CA HIS A 30 -7.01 12.25 9.20
C HIS A 30 -7.67 13.59 9.50
N TRP A 31 -8.73 13.95 8.78
CA TRP A 31 -9.50 15.16 9.06
C TRP A 31 -10.31 15.02 10.34
N GLN A 32 -11.04 13.91 10.51
CA GLN A 32 -12.07 13.77 11.54
C GLN A 32 -11.55 13.23 12.87
N LEU A 33 -10.50 12.40 12.85
CA LEU A 33 -10.00 11.77 14.06
C LEU A 33 -8.94 12.63 14.75
N PRO A 34 -8.90 12.62 16.09
CA PRO A 34 -7.87 13.34 16.84
C PRO A 34 -6.44 12.92 16.44
N PRO A 35 -5.46 13.86 16.49
CA PRO A 35 -4.07 13.60 16.08
C PRO A 35 -3.39 12.42 16.78
N VAL A 36 -3.84 12.06 18.00
CA VAL A 36 -3.36 10.88 18.73
C VAL A 36 -3.51 9.57 17.94
N HIS A 37 -4.43 9.52 16.97
CA HIS A 37 -4.68 8.33 16.15
C HIS A 37 -3.94 8.31 14.81
N VAL A 38 -3.15 9.34 14.46
CA VAL A 38 -2.47 9.45 13.15
C VAL A 38 -1.71 8.18 12.80
N TRP A 39 -0.91 7.63 13.72
CA TRP A 39 -0.10 6.44 13.48
C TRP A 39 -0.95 5.17 13.32
N LEU A 40 -2.05 5.06 14.06
CA LEU A 40 -2.99 3.94 13.94
C LEU A 40 -3.73 3.98 12.61
N ILE A 41 -4.16 5.16 12.17
CA ILE A 41 -4.80 5.36 10.87
C ILE A 41 -3.79 4.99 9.76
N ALA A 42 -2.58 5.55 9.81
CA ALA A 42 -1.53 5.25 8.84
C ALA A 42 -1.23 3.76 8.74
N ALA A 43 -1.08 3.07 9.88
CA ALA A 43 -0.81 1.65 9.90
C ALA A 43 -1.99 0.84 9.35
N PHE A 44 -3.22 1.15 9.75
CA PHE A 44 -4.41 0.45 9.26
C PHE A 44 -4.53 0.51 7.73
N PHE A 45 -4.43 1.71 7.16
CA PHE A 45 -4.52 1.92 5.73
C PHE A 45 -3.32 1.27 5.00
N SER A 46 -2.11 1.34 5.54
CA SER A 46 -0.93 0.66 4.99
C SER A 46 -1.10 -0.87 4.96
N ILE A 47 -1.60 -1.45 6.03
CA ILE A 47 -1.83 -2.90 6.14
C ILE A 47 -2.84 -3.37 5.09
N ILE A 48 -3.96 -2.66 4.95
CA ILE A 48 -5.00 -3.01 3.97
C ILE A 48 -4.44 -3.03 2.54
N MET A 49 -3.62 -2.05 2.16
CA MET A 49 -3.05 -1.99 0.81
C MET A 49 -2.15 -3.18 0.51
N ASN A 50 -1.35 -3.63 1.48
CA ASN A 50 -0.44 -4.76 1.28
C ASN A 50 -1.17 -6.09 1.05
N PHE A 51 -2.43 -6.24 1.47
CA PHE A 51 -3.23 -7.42 1.14
C PHE A 51 -3.59 -7.54 -0.34
N THR A 52 -3.56 -6.43 -1.10
CA THR A 52 -3.84 -6.48 -2.55
C THR A 52 -2.81 -7.32 -3.30
N TYR A 53 -1.54 -7.26 -2.87
CA TYR A 53 -0.45 -8.06 -3.42
C TYR A 53 -0.68 -9.55 -3.18
N MET A 54 -1.00 -9.93 -1.95
CA MET A 54 -1.28 -11.33 -1.60
C MET A 54 -2.49 -11.86 -2.39
N THR A 55 -3.54 -11.03 -2.51
CA THR A 55 -4.78 -11.41 -3.21
C THR A 55 -4.54 -11.68 -4.69
N GLU A 56 -3.83 -10.79 -5.39
CA GLU A 56 -3.54 -10.97 -6.81
C GLU A 56 -2.56 -12.14 -7.04
N ALA A 57 -1.54 -12.28 -6.20
CA ALA A 57 -0.58 -13.38 -6.28
C ALA A 57 -1.24 -14.74 -6.06
N TYR A 58 -2.16 -14.83 -5.10
CA TYR A 58 -2.96 -16.03 -4.88
C TYR A 58 -3.89 -16.31 -6.05
N ALA A 59 -4.56 -15.29 -6.60
CA ALA A 59 -5.46 -15.47 -7.74
C ALA A 59 -4.73 -15.96 -9.00
N ARG A 60 -3.48 -15.56 -9.21
CA ARG A 60 -2.67 -15.95 -10.36
C ARG A 60 -1.79 -17.17 -10.13
N GLN A 61 -1.58 -17.57 -8.87
CA GLN A 61 -0.62 -18.62 -8.48
C GLN A 61 0.82 -18.31 -8.96
N GLU A 62 1.16 -17.03 -9.06
CA GLU A 62 2.46 -16.53 -9.53
C GLU A 62 3.11 -15.70 -8.43
N CYS A 63 4.44 -15.84 -8.27
CA CYS A 63 5.26 -15.05 -7.32
C CYS A 63 4.74 -14.99 -5.87
N LEU A 64 3.85 -15.91 -5.46
CA LEU A 64 3.13 -15.87 -4.18
C LEU A 64 4.07 -15.72 -2.98
N LYS A 65 5.17 -16.49 -2.93
CA LYS A 65 6.15 -16.41 -1.83
C LYS A 65 6.76 -15.02 -1.70
N LEU A 66 7.10 -14.39 -2.82
CA LEU A 66 7.70 -13.06 -2.86
C LEU A 66 6.71 -11.99 -2.40
N GLU A 67 5.49 -12.03 -2.94
CA GLU A 67 4.45 -11.06 -2.61
C GLU A 67 4.01 -11.17 -1.16
N VAL A 68 3.86 -12.39 -0.64
CA VAL A 68 3.57 -12.61 0.79
C VAL A 68 4.72 -12.14 1.65
N LEU A 69 5.97 -12.44 1.30
CA LEU A 69 7.13 -11.99 2.07
C LEU A 69 7.21 -10.47 2.14
N VAL A 70 7.13 -9.77 1.00
CA VAL A 70 7.18 -8.31 0.94
C VAL A 70 6.02 -7.72 1.73
N ALA A 71 4.79 -8.19 1.49
CA ALA A 71 3.62 -7.69 2.20
C ALA A 71 3.70 -7.95 3.70
N SER A 72 4.19 -9.12 4.15
CA SER A 72 4.38 -9.43 5.57
C SER A 72 5.43 -8.52 6.24
N VAL A 73 6.55 -8.23 5.56
CA VAL A 73 7.57 -7.30 6.08
C VAL A 73 7.00 -5.90 6.24
N LEU A 74 6.30 -5.40 5.22
CA LEU A 74 5.69 -4.06 5.26
C LEU A 74 4.57 -3.98 6.32
N ILE A 75 3.72 -5.00 6.42
CA ILE A 75 2.68 -5.10 7.46
C ILE A 75 3.32 -5.09 8.85
N LEU A 76 4.37 -5.88 9.08
CA LEU A 76 5.06 -5.92 10.36
C LEU A 76 5.67 -4.56 10.70
N ALA A 77 6.30 -3.90 9.74
CA ALA A 77 6.82 -2.54 9.92
C ALA A 77 5.70 -1.54 10.26
N SER A 78 4.53 -1.62 9.61
CA SER A 78 3.37 -0.77 9.94
C SER A 78 2.85 -1.02 11.35
N VAL A 79 2.77 -2.27 11.80
CA VAL A 79 2.35 -2.62 13.17
C VAL A 79 3.36 -2.09 14.20
N LEU A 80 4.66 -2.33 13.99
CA LEU A 80 5.71 -1.79 14.86
C LEU A 80 5.75 -0.26 14.83
N GLY A 81 5.40 0.34 13.69
CA GLY A 81 5.34 1.79 13.54
C GLY A 81 4.26 2.45 14.39
N ALA A 82 3.08 1.83 14.44
CA ALA A 82 2.01 2.30 15.30
C ALA A 82 2.24 2.02 16.79
N ALA A 83 2.93 0.94 17.13
CA ALA A 83 3.09 0.50 18.52
C ALA A 83 4.37 1.00 19.22
N VAL A 84 5.46 1.17 18.47
CA VAL A 84 6.80 1.41 19.03
C VAL A 84 7.39 2.71 18.52
N TRP A 85 7.49 2.90 17.21
CA TRP A 85 8.18 4.07 16.66
C TRP A 85 7.67 4.48 15.27
N PRO A 86 7.06 5.67 15.10
CA PRO A 86 6.40 6.09 13.85
C PRO A 86 7.21 5.97 12.56
N LEU A 87 8.54 6.04 12.64
CA LEU A 87 9.40 5.86 11.48
C LEU A 87 9.17 4.54 10.74
N PHE A 88 8.81 3.45 11.44
CA PHE A 88 8.56 2.18 10.78
C PHE A 88 7.31 2.22 9.89
N VAL A 89 6.23 2.92 10.28
CA VAL A 89 5.03 3.03 9.43
C VAL A 89 5.28 3.97 8.24
N ILE A 90 6.05 5.04 8.44
CA ILE A 90 6.49 5.93 7.35
C ILE A 90 7.31 5.15 6.34
N ALA A 91 8.31 4.38 6.80
CA ALA A 91 9.15 3.55 5.95
C ALA A 91 8.35 2.43 5.26
N ALA A 92 7.35 1.86 5.92
CA ALA A 92 6.49 0.83 5.34
C ALA A 92 5.62 1.38 4.19
N ILE A 93 5.02 2.57 4.38
CA ILE A 93 4.23 3.24 3.34
C ILE A 93 5.12 3.59 2.14
N PHE A 94 6.28 4.22 2.39
CA PHE A 94 7.22 4.53 1.31
C PHE A 94 7.72 3.26 0.60
N GLY A 95 8.01 2.20 1.37
CA GLY A 95 8.43 0.90 0.86
C GLY A 95 7.38 0.23 -0.02
N HIS A 96 6.08 0.39 0.28
CA HIS A 96 4.98 -0.05 -0.59
C HIS A 96 5.06 0.64 -1.96
N GLY A 97 5.16 1.98 -1.97
CA GLY A 97 5.32 2.74 -3.21
C GLY A 97 6.57 2.30 -4.01
N VAL A 98 7.70 2.05 -3.34
CA VAL A 98 8.91 1.54 -3.99
C VAL A 98 8.67 0.15 -4.59
N TRP A 99 7.95 -0.73 -3.90
CA TRP A 99 7.58 -2.05 -4.43
C TRP A 99 6.67 -1.94 -5.65
N ASP A 100 5.74 -0.99 -5.66
CA ASP A 100 4.92 -0.70 -6.84
C ASP A 100 5.73 -0.23 -8.05
N ILE A 101 6.80 0.55 -7.83
CA ILE A 101 7.75 0.89 -8.90
C ILE A 101 8.46 -0.36 -9.42
N PHE A 102 8.93 -1.25 -8.55
CA PHE A 102 9.54 -2.50 -9.00
C PHE A 102 8.54 -3.36 -9.79
N LYS A 103 7.27 -3.42 -9.38
CA LYS A 103 6.19 -4.07 -10.15
C LYS A 103 5.97 -3.43 -11.51
N HIS A 104 6.01 -2.11 -11.59
CA HIS A 104 5.91 -1.40 -12.86
C HIS A 104 7.00 -1.84 -13.85
N TYR A 105 8.20 -2.13 -13.35
CA TYR A 105 9.32 -2.67 -14.13
C TYR A 105 9.33 -4.19 -14.29
N GLY A 106 8.26 -4.89 -13.87
CA GLY A 106 8.08 -6.32 -14.10
C GLY A 106 8.53 -7.23 -12.96
N ALA A 107 8.83 -6.70 -11.77
CA ALA A 107 9.06 -7.52 -10.59
C ALA A 107 7.73 -8.07 -10.03
N GLY A 108 7.74 -9.32 -9.56
CA GLY A 108 6.56 -9.93 -8.94
C GLY A 108 5.37 -10.04 -9.90
N VAL A 109 4.17 -9.91 -9.35
CA VAL A 109 2.93 -10.07 -10.11
C VAL A 109 2.58 -8.78 -10.87
N PRO A 110 2.26 -8.84 -12.18
CA PRO A 110 2.05 -7.64 -12.97
C PRO A 110 0.72 -6.96 -12.64
N PHE A 111 0.81 -5.71 -12.17
CA PHE A 111 -0.31 -4.79 -12.00
C PHE A 111 -0.40 -3.80 -13.17
N PHE A 112 -1.48 -3.03 -13.23
CA PHE A 112 -1.60 -1.97 -14.22
C PHE A 112 -0.64 -0.81 -13.91
N SER A 113 0.05 -0.31 -14.93
CA SER A 113 0.99 0.81 -14.78
C SER A 113 0.36 2.06 -14.16
N TRP A 114 -0.89 2.39 -14.52
CA TRP A 114 -1.58 3.53 -13.92
C TRP A 114 -1.81 3.33 -12.42
N TYR A 115 -2.05 2.09 -11.98
CA TYR A 115 -2.29 1.76 -10.58
C TYR A 115 -0.98 1.88 -9.80
N THR A 116 0.09 1.20 -10.24
CA THR A 116 1.39 1.22 -9.55
C THR A 116 1.98 2.63 -9.47
N LEU A 117 1.91 3.42 -10.54
CA LEU A 117 2.42 4.79 -10.55
C LEU A 117 1.59 5.74 -9.68
N SER A 118 0.27 5.56 -9.65
CA SER A 118 -0.60 6.39 -8.80
C SER A 118 -0.41 6.05 -7.33
N CYS A 119 -0.31 4.77 -6.98
CA CYS A 119 -0.02 4.31 -5.62
C CYS A 119 1.36 4.81 -5.17
N PHE A 120 2.40 4.69 -5.98
CA PHE A 120 3.71 5.28 -5.68
C PHE A 120 3.64 6.79 -5.38
N ALA A 121 2.91 7.55 -6.20
CA ALA A 121 2.76 8.99 -5.98
C ALA A 121 2.04 9.30 -4.67
N VAL A 122 0.93 8.62 -4.39
CA VAL A 122 0.17 8.79 -3.15
C VAL A 122 1.00 8.41 -1.93
N ASP A 123 1.68 7.26 -1.97
CA ASP A 123 2.49 6.77 -0.85
C ASP A 123 3.69 7.66 -0.58
N THR A 124 4.34 8.18 -1.62
CA THR A 124 5.47 9.11 -1.48
C THR A 124 5.02 10.42 -0.84
N LEU A 125 3.93 11.01 -1.33
CA LEU A 125 3.39 12.25 -0.77
C LEU A 125 2.90 12.05 0.66
N TYR A 126 2.23 10.94 0.92
CA TYR A 126 1.65 10.65 2.23
C TYR A 126 2.72 10.32 3.27
N SER A 127 3.69 9.45 2.95
CA SER A 127 4.84 9.18 3.83
C SER A 127 5.68 10.44 4.07
N GLY A 128 5.86 11.29 3.05
CA GLY A 128 6.51 12.59 3.20
C GLY A 128 5.75 13.52 4.15
N ALA A 129 4.43 13.61 4.03
CA ALA A 129 3.60 14.40 4.94
C ALA A 129 3.66 13.87 6.39
N LEU A 130 3.63 12.55 6.56
CA LEU A 130 3.80 11.92 7.88
C LEU A 130 5.20 12.17 8.47
N LEU A 131 6.23 12.21 7.63
CA LEU A 131 7.60 12.52 8.06
C LEU A 131 7.71 13.97 8.54
N VAL A 132 7.18 14.93 7.77
CA VAL A 132 7.12 16.34 8.17
C VAL A 132 6.36 16.49 9.48
N TYR A 133 5.19 15.83 9.59
CA TYR A 133 4.39 15.80 10.82
C TYR A 133 5.17 15.23 12.01
N TRP A 134 5.90 14.13 11.82
CA TRP A 134 6.73 13.52 12.87
C TRP A 134 7.88 14.41 13.32
N MET A 135 8.45 15.18 12.39
CA MET A 135 9.53 16.14 12.66
C MET A 135 9.02 17.46 13.27
N GLU A 136 7.70 17.62 13.45
CA GLU A 136 7.06 18.85 13.94
C GLU A 136 7.38 20.08 13.07
N LEU A 137 7.55 19.86 11.76
CA LEU A 137 7.83 20.91 10.75
C LEU A 137 6.56 21.48 10.11
#